data_AF-A0A7W1JQ97-F1
#
_entry.id   AF-A0A7W1JQ97-F1
#
_cell.length_a   1.000
_cell.length_b   1.000
_cell.length_c   1.000
_cell.angle_alpha   90.00
_cell.angle_beta   90.00
_cell.angle_gamma   90.00
#
_symmetry.space_group_name_H-M   'P 1'
#
loop_
_entity.id
_entity.type
_entity.pdbx_description
1 polymer ?
#
loop_
_entity_poly.entity_id
_entity_poly.type
_entity_poly.pdbx_seq_one_letter_code
_entity_poly.pdbx_strand_id
1 'polypeptide(L)'
;MSVAADRTAEATSLATFELYETSWLMKSAVERQFTILGEALVRVRDLELPIYGRFPDAAKIIGLRNIIVHGYDAVDPRVLWSIVEER
;
A
#
# COMPACT_ATOMS: atom_id res chain seq x y z
N MET A 1 -4.49 -12.82 5.77
CA MET A 1 -3.92 -11.58 5.20
C MET A 1 -3.84 -10.54 6.31
N SER A 2 -3.04 -9.47 6.16
CA SER A 2 -3.03 -8.40 7.17
C SER A 2 -4.31 -7.57 7.07
N VAL A 3 -4.77 -6.97 8.17
CA VAL A 3 -5.97 -6.11 8.19
C VAL A 3 -5.91 -4.99 7.13
N ALA A 4 -4.70 -4.48 6.84
CA ALA A 4 -4.51 -3.47 5.80
C ALA A 4 -4.78 -4.04 4.39
N ALA A 5 -4.30 -5.26 4.11
CA ALA A 5 -4.56 -5.93 2.84
C ALA A 5 -6.05 -6.25 2.66
N ASP A 6 -6.72 -6.72 3.73
CA ASP A 6 -8.15 -7.02 3.69
C ASP A 6 -8.99 -5.76 3.42
N ARG A 7 -8.62 -4.62 4.03
CA ARG A 7 -9.30 -3.33 3.80
C ARG A 7 -9.04 -2.77 2.41
N THR A 8 -7.83 -2.93 1.87
CA THR A 8 -7.57 -2.61 0.46
C THR A 8 -8.47 -3.47 -0.45
N ALA A 9 -8.64 -4.75 -0.11
CA ALA A 9 -9.51 -5.66 -0.83
C ALA A 9 -10.98 -5.26 -0.81
N GLU A 10 -11.49 -4.92 0.37
CA GLU A 10 -12.84 -4.44 0.54
C GLU A 10 -13.09 -3.14 -0.24
N ALA A 11 -12.19 -2.16 -0.10
CA ALA A 11 -12.31 -0.83 -0.72
C ALA A 11 -12.31 -0.86 -2.26
N THR A 12 -11.68 -1.87 -2.87
CA THR A 12 -11.58 -1.99 -4.34
C THR A 12 -12.32 -3.19 -4.91
N SER A 13 -13.10 -3.91 -4.09
CA SER A 13 -13.72 -5.21 -4.44
C SER A 13 -14.54 -5.23 -5.73
N LEU A 14 -15.16 -4.11 -6.11
CA LEU A 14 -15.96 -3.95 -7.33
C LEU A 14 -15.48 -2.77 -8.20
N ALA A 15 -14.26 -2.29 -7.95
CA ALA A 15 -13.74 -1.14 -8.66
C ALA A 15 -13.12 -1.55 -10.00
N THR A 16 -13.38 -0.75 -11.03
CA THR A 16 -12.52 -0.71 -12.23
C THR A 16 -11.43 0.33 -12.01
N PHE A 17 -10.39 0.31 -12.86
CA PHE A 17 -9.36 1.35 -12.83
C PHE A 17 -9.95 2.75 -13.03
N GLU A 18 -10.92 2.93 -13.93
CA GLU A 18 -11.56 4.23 -14.20
C GLU A 18 -12.30 4.76 -12.97
N LEU A 19 -12.99 3.87 -12.23
CA LEU A 19 -13.65 4.24 -10.99
C LEU A 19 -12.63 4.61 -9.91
N TYR A 20 -11.55 3.84 -9.80
CA TYR A 20 -10.46 4.12 -8.86
C TYR A 20 -9.77 5.46 -9.17
N GLU A 21 -9.41 5.71 -10.44
CA GLU A 21 -8.71 6.92 -10.88
C GLU A 21 -9.52 8.19 -10.61
N THR A 22 -10.85 8.12 -10.76
CA THR A 22 -11.75 9.26 -10.54
C THR A 22 -12.20 9.43 -9.09
N SER A 23 -12.08 8.38 -8.25
CA SER A 23 -12.52 8.41 -6.86
C SER A 23 -11.41 8.80 -5.89
N TRP A 24 -11.41 10.05 -5.42
CA TRP A 24 -10.46 10.52 -4.39
C TRP A 24 -10.56 9.72 -3.09
N LEU A 25 -11.75 9.23 -2.74
CA LEU A 25 -11.99 8.44 -1.54
C LEU A 25 -11.34 7.05 -1.65
N MET A 26 -11.48 6.37 -2.80
CA MET A 26 -10.85 5.07 -3.01
C MET A 26 -9.31 5.19 -3.03
N LYS A 27 -8.78 6.21 -3.72
CA LYS A 27 -7.33 6.50 -3.70
C LYS A 27 -6.83 6.72 -2.27
N SER A 28 -7.50 7.57 -1.51
CA SER A 28 -7.16 7.85 -0.11
C SER A 28 -7.21 6.59 0.76
N ALA A 29 -8.21 5.72 0.56
CA ALA A 29 -8.33 4.47 1.31
C ALA A 29 -7.16 3.52 1.03
N VAL A 30 -6.82 3.33 -0.25
CA VAL A 30 -5.71 2.49 -0.71
C VAL A 30 -4.36 3.03 -0.23
N GLU A 31 -4.09 4.32 -0.44
CA GLU A 31 -2.87 5.00 0.02
C GLU A 31 -2.70 4.87 1.54
N ARG A 32 -3.80 5.01 2.29
CA ARG A 32 -3.77 4.86 3.76
C ARG A 32 -3.40 3.44 4.17
N GLN A 33 -3.93 2.42 3.51
CA GLN A 33 -3.60 1.03 3.83
C GLN A 33 -2.14 0.70 3.48
N PHE A 34 -1.63 1.17 2.34
CA PHE A 34 -0.20 1.02 2.01
C PHE A 34 0.71 1.72 3.02
N THR A 35 0.31 2.92 3.49
CA THR A 35 1.03 3.62 4.55
C THR A 35 1.06 2.82 5.86
N ILE A 36 -0.06 2.21 6.25
CA ILE A 36 -0.14 1.36 7.45
C ILE A 36 0.76 0.13 7.32
N LEU A 37 0.71 -0.54 6.17
CA LEU A 37 1.50 -1.74 5.92
C LEU A 37 3.01 -1.44 5.92
N GLY A 38 3.43 -0.38 5.22
CA GLY A 38 4.83 0.04 5.20
C GLY A 38 5.33 0.44 6.58
N GLU A 39 4.52 1.16 7.36
CA GLU A 39 4.86 1.50 8.74
C GLU A 39 4.99 0.26 9.65
N ALA A 40 4.12 -0.74 9.48
CA ALA A 40 4.25 -1.99 10.22
C ALA A 40 5.57 -2.70 9.88
N LEU A 41 5.97 -2.71 8.61
CA LEU A 41 7.23 -3.30 8.18
C LEU A 41 8.46 -2.53 8.67
N VAL A 42 8.39 -1.20 8.77
CA VAL A 42 9.43 -0.38 9.44
C VAL A 42 9.60 -0.84 10.90
N ARG A 43 8.49 -1.00 11.64
CA ARG A 43 8.56 -1.47 13.03
C ARG A 43 9.16 -2.86 13.14
N VAL A 44 8.78 -3.79 12.26
CA VAL A 44 9.35 -5.15 12.25
C VAL A 44 10.84 -5.11 11.92
N ARG A 45 11.27 -4.28 10.97
CA ARG A 45 12.70 -4.08 10.65
C ARG A 45 13.49 -3.62 11.88
N ASP A 46 12.96 -2.63 12.60
CA ASP A 46 13.67 -1.97 13.68
C ASP A 46 13.69 -2.80 14.98
N LEU A 47 12.70 -3.68 15.18
CA LEU A 47 12.57 -4.50 16.39
C LEU A 47 13.04 -5.95 16.21
N GLU A 48 12.80 -6.55 15.04
CA GLU A 48 12.92 -7.99 14.80
C GLU A 48 13.51 -8.29 13.41
N LEU A 49 14.77 -7.87 13.20
CA LEU A 49 15.45 -7.99 11.90
C LEU A 49 15.40 -9.41 11.27
N PRO A 50 15.54 -10.52 12.04
CA PRO A 50 15.38 -11.87 11.48
C PRO A 50 13.97 -12.12 10.90
N ILE A 51 12.93 -11.55 11.52
CA ILE A 51 11.56 -11.65 11.02
C ILE A 51 11.39 -10.77 9.78
N TYR A 52 11.94 -9.55 9.80
CA TYR A 52 11.93 -8.66 8.64
C TYR A 52 12.55 -9.31 7.40
N GLY A 53 13.67 -10.02 7.56
CA GLY A 53 14.36 -10.74 6.49
C GLY A 53 13.52 -11.84 5.81
N ARG A 54 12.37 -12.22 6.37
CA ARG A 54 11.44 -13.20 5.77
C ARG A 54 10.50 -12.58 4.74
N PHE A 55 10.47 -11.25 4.61
CA PHE A 55 9.59 -10.54 3.70
C PHE A 55 10.38 -9.96 2.51
N PRO A 56 10.46 -10.66 1.38
CA PRO A 56 11.30 -10.27 0.25
C PRO A 56 10.95 -8.89 -0.33
N ASP A 57 9.67 -8.49 -0.28
CA ASP A 57 9.20 -7.21 -0.81
C ASP A 57 9.08 -6.10 0.25
N ALA A 58 9.48 -6.35 1.51
CA ALA A 58 9.29 -5.38 2.58
C ALA A 58 9.97 -4.03 2.29
N ALA A 59 11.17 -4.05 1.71
CA ALA A 59 11.87 -2.83 1.34
C ALA A 59 11.10 -2.00 0.29
N LYS A 60 10.46 -2.66 -0.69
CA LYS A 60 9.63 -1.99 -1.71
C LYS A 60 8.39 -1.37 -1.09
N ILE A 61 7.73 -2.08 -0.17
CA ILE A 61 6.52 -1.59 0.51
C ILE A 61 6.85 -0.40 1.42
N ILE A 62 7.99 -0.42 2.12
CA ILE A 62 8.48 0.73 2.89
C ILE A 62 8.77 1.92 1.95
N GLY A 63 9.40 1.67 0.79
CA GLY A 63 9.65 2.68 -0.23
C GLY A 63 8.36 3.32 -0.75
N LEU A 64 7.35 2.50 -1.07
CA LEU A 64 6.03 2.98 -1.49
C LEU A 64 5.39 3.87 -0.43
N ARG A 65 5.42 3.46 0.84
CA ARG A 65 4.95 4.29 1.96
C ARG A 65 5.68 5.63 2.04
N ASN A 66 6.98 5.68 1.78
CA ASN A 66 7.72 6.94 1.78
C ASN A 66 7.29 7.86 0.64
N ILE A 67 7.05 7.32 -0.55
CA ILE A 67 6.54 8.08 -1.70
C ILE A 67 5.14 8.63 -1.38
N ILE A 68 4.22 7.80 -0.88
CA ILE A 68 2.86 8.24 -0.52
C ILE A 68 2.88 9.34 0.54
N VAL A 69 3.77 9.28 1.52
CA VAL A 69 3.81 10.25 2.62
C VAL A 69 4.52 11.56 2.22
N HIS A 70 5.60 11.50 1.45
CA HIS A 70 6.46 12.66 1.18
C HIS A 70 6.35 13.23 -0.23
N GLY A 71 5.95 12.42 -1.21
CA GLY A 71 5.75 12.82 -2.61
C GLY A 71 4.33 12.50 -3.08
N TYR A 72 3.34 12.78 -2.21
CA TYR A 72 1.92 12.51 -2.47
C TYR A 72 1.40 13.14 -3.76
N ASP A 73 2.01 14.25 -4.19
CA ASP A 73 1.73 14.96 -5.43
C ASP A 73 2.24 14.23 -6.69
N ALA A 74 3.18 13.31 -6.53
CA ALA A 74 3.78 12.52 -7.61
C ALA A 74 3.29 11.06 -7.66
N VAL A 75 2.32 10.68 -6.81
CA VAL A 75 1.75 9.33 -6.81
C VAL A 75 0.91 9.11 -8.07
N ASP A 76 1.34 8.19 -8.94
CA ASP A 76 0.55 7.76 -10.10
C ASP A 76 -0.49 6.69 -9.66
N PRO A 77 -1.81 6.96 -9.79
CA PRO A 77 -2.84 5.98 -9.48
C PRO A 77 -2.70 4.67 -10.24
N ARG A 78 -2.12 4.66 -11.45
CA ARG A 78 -1.90 3.44 -12.23
C ARG A 78 -0.98 2.47 -11.53
N VAL A 79 0.06 3.00 -10.87
CA VAL A 79 1.05 2.19 -10.14
C VAL A 79 0.43 1.58 -8.89
N LEU A 80 -0.35 2.35 -8.13
CA LEU A 80 -1.04 1.79 -6.97
C LEU A 80 -2.09 0.75 -7.38
N TRP A 81 -2.83 1.02 -8.46
CA TRP A 81 -3.81 0.09 -8.98
C TRP A 81 -3.18 -1.23 -9.46
N SER A 82 -2.03 -1.20 -10.13
CA SER A 82 -1.37 -2.43 -10.56
C SER A 82 -0.99 -3.32 -9.37
N ILE A 83 -0.52 -2.74 -8.26
CA ILE A 83 -0.23 -3.48 -7.01
C ILE A 83 -1.50 -4.04 -6.38
N VAL A 84 -2.62 -3.31 -6.48
CA VAL A 84 -3.94 -3.76 -6.00
C VAL A 84 -4.47 -4.93 -6.82
N GLU A 85 -4.17 -5.02 -8.12
CA GLU A 85 -4.58 -6.08 -9.02
C GLU A 85 -3.63 -7.29 -9.01
N GLU A 86 -2.33 -7.09 -8.77
CA GLU A 86 -1.30 -8.14 -8.67
C GLU A 86 -1.38 -8.97 -7.36
N ARG A 87 -2.56 -9.04 -6.72
CA ARG A 87 -2.80 -9.78 -5.48
C ARG A 87 -2.39 -11.25 -5.53
#